data_AF-A0A9P0F7G5-F1
#
_entry.id   AF-A0A9P0F7G5-F1
#
_cell.length_a   1.000
_cell.length_b   1.000
_cell.length_c   1.000
_cell.angle_alpha   90.00
_cell.angle_beta   90.00
_cell.angle_gamma   90.00
#
_symmetry.space_group_name_H-M   'P 1'
#
loop_
_entity.id
_entity.type
_entity.pdbx_description
1 polymer ?
#
loop_
_entity_poly.entity_id
_entity_poly.type
_entity_poly.pdbx_seq_one_letter_code
_entity_poly.pdbx_strand_id
1 'polypeptide(L)'
;MSDTPNCIQSLMIRYVDCETEVEACSKCSACLKPENFPMLKLYPVMWILLPRLQFMDDPAKGCLLCIAKLLCGRECKLVEGNKLHHYKEVGIFAFYSIQDVLYNLCVHIASGLLVVKNMMISTENRTEDATNSKEAADEAPTSKPVDPNSKRNILREKFSRTGKET
;
A
#
# COMPACT_ATOMS: atom_id res chain seq x y z
N MET A 1 6.37 -22.96 4.83
CA MET A 1 5.60 -22.85 3.59
C MET A 1 6.26 -21.76 2.76
N SER A 2 6.64 -22.07 1.52
CA SER A 2 7.44 -21.20 0.66
C SER A 2 6.55 -20.17 -0.03
N ASP A 3 6.29 -19.07 0.66
CA ASP A 3 5.68 -17.89 0.05
C ASP A 3 6.67 -17.34 -0.97
N THR A 4 6.49 -17.68 -2.24
CA THR A 4 7.13 -16.97 -3.34
C THR A 4 6.14 -15.91 -3.80
N PRO A 5 6.17 -14.68 -3.23
CA PRO A 5 5.30 -13.58 -3.66
C PRO A 5 5.50 -13.19 -5.13
N ASN A 6 6.50 -13.81 -5.78
CA ASN A 6 6.98 -13.52 -7.12
C ASN A 6 6.45 -14.48 -8.19
N CYS A 7 5.67 -15.50 -7.81
CA CYS A 7 5.08 -16.42 -8.77
C CYS A 7 4.25 -15.64 -9.81
N ILE A 8 4.68 -15.66 -11.08
CA ILE A 8 4.07 -14.87 -12.16
C ILE A 8 2.60 -15.24 -12.32
N GLN A 9 2.26 -16.54 -12.28
CA GLN A 9 0.88 -16.99 -12.40
C GLN A 9 0.01 -16.45 -11.25
N SER A 10 0.50 -16.55 -10.01
CA SER A 10 -0.23 -16.07 -8.83
C SER A 10 -0.41 -14.55 -8.89
N LEU A 11 0.59 -13.80 -9.36
CA LEU A 11 0.50 -12.35 -9.57
C LEU A 11 -0.51 -11.98 -10.65
N MET A 12 -0.52 -12.69 -11.78
CA MET A 12 -1.49 -12.45 -12.85
C MET A 12 -2.93 -12.70 -12.39
N ILE A 13 -3.16 -13.76 -11.60
CA ILE A 13 -4.49 -14.05 -11.06
C ILE A 13 -4.90 -12.97 -10.06
N ARG A 14 -4.02 -12.61 -9.11
CA ARG A 14 -4.29 -11.54 -8.13
C ARG A 14 -4.57 -10.18 -8.76
N TYR A 15 -3.96 -9.89 -9.91
CA TYR A 15 -4.23 -8.67 -10.65
C TYR A 15 -5.66 -8.63 -11.22
N VAL A 16 -6.20 -9.77 -11.63
CA VAL A 16 -7.57 -9.89 -12.16
C VAL A 16 -8.60 -10.01 -11.03
N ASP A 17 -8.27 -10.78 -9.99
CA ASP A 17 -9.09 -11.02 -8.81
C ASP A 17 -8.21 -11.10 -7.57
N CYS A 18 -8.21 -10.02 -6.78
CA CYS A 18 -7.34 -9.87 -5.62
C CYS A 18 -7.70 -10.76 -4.42
N GLU A 19 -8.92 -11.30 -4.38
CA GLU A 19 -9.41 -12.16 -3.30
C GLU A 19 -9.06 -13.63 -3.52
N THR A 20 -8.65 -14.01 -4.73
CA THR A 20 -8.30 -15.39 -5.04
C THR A 20 -6.94 -15.76 -4.42
N GLU A 21 -6.98 -16.70 -3.47
CA GLU A 21 -5.78 -17.35 -2.97
C GLU A 21 -5.23 -18.36 -4.00
N VAL A 22 -4.00 -18.15 -4.44
CA VAL A 22 -3.33 -19.00 -5.44
C VAL A 22 -1.97 -19.44 -4.91
N GLU A 23 -1.77 -20.75 -4.83
CA GLU A 23 -0.47 -21.32 -4.53
C GLU A 23 0.56 -21.05 -5.64
N ALA A 24 1.84 -21.06 -5.30
CA ALA A 24 2.91 -20.88 -6.27
C ALA A 24 2.92 -22.04 -7.29
N CYS A 25 2.91 -21.72 -8.57
CA CYS A 25 2.79 -22.74 -9.63
C CYS A 25 4.00 -23.68 -9.75
N SER A 26 5.14 -23.33 -9.13
CA SER A 26 6.40 -24.08 -9.17
C SER A 26 6.98 -24.32 -10.58
N LYS A 27 6.45 -23.65 -11.61
CA LYS A 27 6.80 -23.85 -13.03
C LYS A 27 7.29 -22.58 -13.74
N CYS A 28 6.90 -21.41 -13.27
CA CYS A 28 7.30 -20.14 -13.90
C CYS A 28 8.76 -19.80 -13.59
N SER A 29 9.36 -18.91 -14.38
CA SER A 29 10.75 -18.48 -14.20
C SER A 29 11.04 -17.96 -12.80
N ALA A 30 10.09 -17.25 -12.17
CA ALA A 30 10.24 -16.73 -10.83
C ALA A 30 10.17 -17.82 -9.73
N CYS A 31 9.45 -18.91 -9.97
CA CYS A 31 9.45 -20.07 -9.07
C CYS A 31 10.71 -20.93 -9.26
N LEU A 32 11.17 -21.07 -10.50
CA LEU A 32 12.32 -21.93 -10.83
C LEU A 32 13.67 -21.28 -10.49
N LYS A 33 13.76 -19.95 -10.61
CA LYS A 33 15.00 -19.17 -10.39
C LYS A 33 14.67 -17.86 -9.64
N PRO A 34 14.24 -17.93 -8.37
CA PRO A 34 13.82 -16.76 -7.60
C PRO A 34 14.92 -15.70 -7.44
N GLU A 35 16.19 -16.09 -7.47
CA GLU A 35 17.36 -15.20 -7.39
C GLU A 35 17.43 -14.17 -8.54
N ASN A 36 16.81 -14.46 -9.69
CA ASN A 36 16.73 -13.54 -10.82
C ASN A 36 15.65 -12.45 -10.65
N PHE A 37 14.85 -12.52 -9.58
CA PHE A 37 13.73 -11.63 -9.32
C PHE A 37 13.89 -11.00 -7.94
N PRO A 38 14.87 -10.09 -7.77
CA PRO A 38 15.17 -9.49 -6.48
C PRO A 38 13.99 -8.68 -5.97
N MET A 39 13.61 -8.88 -4.71
CA MET A 39 12.55 -8.10 -4.06
C MET A 39 13.12 -6.87 -3.39
N LEU A 40 12.74 -5.71 -3.93
CA LEU A 40 13.13 -4.41 -3.41
C LEU A 40 12.16 -3.96 -2.32
N LYS A 41 12.67 -3.21 -1.35
CA LYS A 41 11.84 -2.47 -0.38
C LYS A 41 11.23 -1.24 -1.05
N LEU A 42 10.45 -1.47 -2.10
CA LEU A 42 9.91 -0.45 -2.99
C LEU A 42 8.76 0.31 -2.33
N TYR A 43 7.82 -0.40 -1.67
CA TYR A 43 6.62 0.21 -1.10
C TYR A 43 6.88 1.43 -0.18
N PRO A 44 7.80 1.38 0.80
CA PRO A 44 8.10 2.55 1.64
C PRO A 44 8.64 3.75 0.86
N VAL A 45 9.39 3.50 -0.22
CA VAL A 45 9.92 4.56 -1.09
C VAL A 45 8.76 5.20 -1.88
N MET A 46 7.87 4.37 -2.42
CA MET A 46 6.70 4.84 -3.19
C MET A 46 5.73 5.65 -2.34
N TRP A 47 5.54 5.26 -1.07
CA TRP A 47 4.72 5.98 -0.11
C TRP A 47 5.19 7.42 0.15
N ILE A 48 6.49 7.67 0.03
CA ILE A 48 7.07 9.02 0.19
C ILE A 48 7.11 9.76 -1.15
N LEU A 49 7.48 9.05 -2.24
CA LEU A 49 7.68 9.65 -3.55
C LEU A 49 6.37 10.11 -4.20
N LEU A 50 5.36 9.24 -4.27
CA LEU A 50 4.15 9.51 -5.06
C LEU A 50 3.35 10.73 -4.58
N PRO A 51 3.16 10.97 -3.27
CA PRO A 51 2.50 12.19 -2.80
C PRO A 51 3.26 13.48 -3.12
N ARG A 52 4.57 13.42 -3.34
CA ARG A 52 5.35 14.60 -3.78
C ARG A 52 5.18 14.85 -5.28
N LEU A 53 5.06 13.79 -6.07
CA LEU A 53 4.89 13.88 -7.52
C LEU A 53 3.47 14.30 -7.92
N GLN A 54 2.44 14.01 -7.09
CA GLN A 54 1.04 14.26 -7.45
C GLN A 54 0.74 15.72 -7.83
N PHE A 55 1.42 16.68 -7.19
CA PHE A 55 1.23 18.11 -7.38
C PHE A 55 2.02 18.70 -8.56
N MET A 56 2.82 17.91 -9.26
CA MET A 56 3.59 18.38 -10.41
C MET A 56 2.69 18.58 -11.62
N ASP A 57 2.97 19.58 -12.46
CA ASP A 57 2.30 19.74 -13.75
C ASP A 57 3.11 19.07 -14.87
N ASP A 58 3.37 17.77 -14.70
CA ASP A 58 4.12 16.97 -15.67
C ASP A 58 3.30 15.72 -16.03
N PRO A 59 2.95 15.49 -17.31
CA PRO A 59 2.17 14.31 -17.72
C PRO A 59 2.91 12.99 -17.52
N ALA A 60 4.24 13.01 -17.36
CA ALA A 60 5.06 11.85 -17.05
C ALA A 60 5.11 11.54 -15.55
N LYS A 61 4.51 12.37 -14.68
CA LYS A 61 4.41 12.09 -13.25
C LYS A 61 3.64 10.78 -13.04
N GLY A 62 4.25 9.82 -12.36
CA GLY A 62 3.64 8.50 -12.15
C GLY A 62 3.72 7.52 -13.34
N CYS A 63 4.32 7.89 -14.48
CA CYS A 63 4.65 6.93 -15.54
C CYS A 63 5.64 5.89 -15.01
N LEU A 64 5.32 4.59 -15.11
CA LEU A 64 6.14 3.48 -14.61
C LEU A 64 7.62 3.58 -15.02
N LEU A 65 7.89 3.86 -16.30
CA LEU A 65 9.25 3.95 -16.80
C LEU A 65 9.99 5.17 -16.24
N CYS A 66 9.31 6.31 -16.09
CA CYS A 66 9.92 7.52 -15.53
C CYS A 66 10.25 7.33 -14.05
N ILE A 67 9.35 6.69 -13.30
CA ILE A 67 9.58 6.32 -11.90
C ILE A 67 10.74 5.35 -11.78
N ALA A 68 10.78 4.29 -12.59
CA ALA A 68 11.88 3.32 -12.55
C ALA A 68 13.23 3.97 -12.86
N LYS A 69 13.29 4.86 -13.87
CA LYS A 69 14.49 5.65 -14.17
C LYS A 69 14.90 6.56 -13.02
N LEU A 70 13.95 7.29 -12.42
CA LEU A 70 14.17 8.16 -11.26
C LEU A 70 14.79 7.35 -10.11
N LEU A 71 14.20 6.22 -9.75
CA LEU A 71 14.67 5.37 -8.65
C LEU A 71 16.06 4.76 -8.93
N CYS A 72 16.37 4.47 -10.20
CA CYS A 72 17.70 4.02 -10.62
C CYS A 72 18.72 5.16 -10.76
N GLY A 73 18.31 6.42 -10.59
CA GLY A 73 19.17 7.59 -10.79
C GLY A 73 19.61 7.76 -12.24
N ARG A 74 18.80 7.30 -13.20
CA ARG A 74 19.03 7.43 -14.64
C ARG A 74 18.38 8.70 -15.15
N GLU A 75 19.01 9.32 -16.13
CA GLU A 75 18.50 10.50 -16.81
C GLU A 75 17.09 10.24 -17.37
N CYS A 76 16.16 11.11 -16.98
CA CYS A 76 14.79 11.10 -17.51
C CYS A 76 14.20 12.50 -17.45
N LYS A 77 13.31 12.79 -18.42
CA LYS A 77 12.67 14.10 -18.56
C LYS A 77 11.95 14.56 -17.29
N LEU A 78 11.38 13.63 -16.53
CA LEU A 78 10.71 13.92 -15.26
C LEU A 78 11.68 14.54 -14.24
N VAL A 79 12.88 13.97 -14.08
CA VAL A 79 13.88 14.45 -13.10
C VAL A 79 14.47 15.78 -13.55
N GLU A 80 14.87 15.89 -14.82
CA GLU A 80 15.49 17.10 -15.37
C GLU A 80 14.51 18.27 -15.43
N GLY A 81 13.32 18.05 -15.99
CA GLY A 81 12.29 19.07 -16.18
C GLY A 81 11.77 19.64 -14.86
N ASN A 82 11.70 18.83 -13.81
CA ASN A 82 11.21 19.22 -12.49
C ASN A 82 12.33 19.41 -11.45
N LYS A 83 13.61 19.32 -11.85
CA LYS A 83 14.80 19.49 -10.98
C LYS A 83 14.80 18.60 -9.73
N LEU A 84 14.44 17.33 -9.88
CA LEU A 84 14.22 16.41 -8.75
C LEU A 84 15.49 15.82 -8.14
N HIS A 85 16.68 16.16 -8.64
CA HIS A 85 17.96 15.58 -8.20
C HIS A 85 18.24 15.64 -6.69
N HIS A 86 17.57 16.54 -5.97
CA HIS A 86 17.71 16.71 -4.53
C HIS A 86 16.83 15.75 -3.69
N TYR A 87 15.93 15.01 -4.32
CA TYR A 87 15.07 14.03 -3.65
C TYR A 87 15.89 12.81 -3.23
N LYS A 88 15.69 12.33 -2.00
CA LYS A 88 16.42 11.18 -1.44
C LYS A 88 16.11 9.87 -2.17
N GLU A 89 14.96 9.80 -2.83
CA GLU A 89 14.49 8.64 -3.56
C GLU A 89 15.15 8.51 -4.94
N VAL A 90 15.77 9.59 -5.45
CA VAL A 90 16.50 9.55 -6.72
C VAL A 90 17.77 8.72 -6.56
N GLY A 91 17.91 7.69 -7.37
CA GLY A 91 19.07 6.80 -7.32
C GLY A 91 19.10 5.83 -6.13
N ILE A 92 18.03 5.73 -5.34
CA ILE A 92 17.97 4.82 -4.19
C ILE A 92 18.19 3.34 -4.58
N PHE A 93 17.90 2.99 -5.83
CA PHE A 93 18.12 1.66 -6.42
C PHE A 93 19.16 1.69 -7.54
N ALA A 94 20.18 2.56 -7.47
CA ALA A 94 21.19 2.73 -8.52
C ALA A 94 21.97 1.46 -8.92
N PHE A 95 22.05 0.46 -8.03
CA PHE A 95 22.71 -0.82 -8.27
C PHE A 95 21.84 -1.85 -8.99
N TYR A 96 20.54 -1.57 -9.16
CA TYR A 96 19.60 -2.44 -9.84
C TYR A 96 19.39 -1.99 -11.29
N SER A 97 19.00 -2.94 -12.15
CA SER A 97 18.58 -2.57 -13.49
C SER A 97 17.21 -1.91 -13.48
N ILE A 98 16.91 -1.12 -14.52
CA ILE A 98 15.55 -0.58 -14.72
C ILE A 98 14.52 -1.71 -14.80
N GLN A 99 14.90 -2.87 -15.36
CA GLN A 99 14.02 -4.03 -15.50
C GLN A 99 13.66 -4.61 -14.12
N ASP A 100 14.61 -4.70 -13.19
CA ASP A 100 14.36 -5.16 -11.83
C ASP A 100 13.39 -4.24 -11.09
N VAL A 101 13.58 -2.92 -11.22
CA VAL A 101 12.71 -1.93 -10.59
C VAL A 101 11.31 -1.94 -11.20
N LEU A 102 11.21 -2.05 -12.53
CA LEU A 102 9.93 -2.21 -13.23
C LEU A 102 9.20 -3.49 -12.81
N TYR A 103 9.91 -4.61 -12.71
CA TYR A 103 9.36 -5.87 -12.22
C TYR A 103 8.77 -5.67 -10.82
N ASN A 104 9.50 -5.04 -9.90
CA ASN A 104 9.02 -4.77 -8.55
C ASN A 104 7.79 -3.85 -8.54
N LEU A 105 7.76 -2.80 -9.37
CA LEU A 105 6.57 -1.94 -9.53
C LEU A 105 5.36 -2.77 -9.97
N CYS A 106 5.52 -3.64 -10.96
CA CYS A 106 4.45 -4.53 -11.43
C CYS A 106 4.00 -5.52 -10.36
N VAL A 107 4.92 -6.10 -9.58
CA VAL A 107 4.57 -6.99 -8.46
C VAL A 107 3.70 -6.27 -7.44
N HIS A 108 4.05 -5.03 -7.08
CA HIS A 108 3.28 -4.24 -6.12
C HIS A 108 1.92 -3.80 -6.67
N ILE A 109 1.80 -3.59 -7.98
CA ILE A 109 0.50 -3.32 -8.62
C ILE A 109 -0.36 -4.59 -8.60
N ALA A 110 0.20 -5.73 -9.01
CA ALA A 110 -0.49 -7.01 -9.05
C ALA A 110 -0.91 -7.51 -7.66
N SER A 111 -0.21 -7.10 -6.60
CA SER A 111 -0.58 -7.41 -5.22
C SER A 111 -1.56 -6.39 -4.59
N GLY A 112 -2.00 -5.38 -5.35
CA GLY A 112 -2.91 -4.34 -4.87
C GLY A 112 -2.26 -3.31 -3.93
N LEU A 113 -0.94 -3.34 -3.73
CA LEU A 113 -0.22 -2.33 -2.93
C LEU A 113 -0.07 -1.00 -3.66
N LEU A 114 0.03 -1.03 -4.98
CA LEU A 114 0.03 0.14 -5.84
C LEU A 114 -1.14 0.06 -6.83
N VAL A 115 -1.64 1.21 -7.25
CA VAL A 115 -2.78 1.30 -8.16
C VAL A 115 -2.39 2.11 -9.38
N VAL A 116 -2.92 1.75 -10.54
CA VAL A 116 -2.78 2.56 -11.75
C VAL A 116 -4.10 3.28 -12.02
N LYS A 117 -4.12 4.61 -11.92
CA LYS A 117 -5.25 5.47 -12.32
C LYS A 117 -4.77 6.43 -13.40
N ASN A 118 -5.48 6.51 -14.53
CA ASN A 118 -5.12 7.38 -15.67
C ASN A 118 -3.66 7.22 -16.13
N MET A 119 -3.17 5.97 -16.23
CA MET A 119 -1.77 5.64 -16.55
C MET A 119 -0.71 6.14 -15.56
N MET A 120 -1.12 6.61 -14.37
CA MET A 120 -0.22 7.03 -13.29
C MET A 120 -0.32 6.05 -12.12
N ILE A 121 0.82 5.72 -11.52
CA ILE A 121 0.84 4.93 -10.29
C ILE A 121 0.52 5.79 -9.07
N SER A 122 -0.26 5.25 -8.15
CA SER A 122 -0.68 5.86 -6.88
C SER A 122 -0.63 4.84 -5.74
N THR A 123 -0.58 5.32 -4.49
CA THR A 123 -0.78 4.52 -3.28
C THR A 123 -2.24 4.54 -2.78
N GLU A 124 -3.13 5.24 -3.47
CA GLU A 124 -4.54 5.39 -3.09
C GLU A 124 -5.36 4.16 -3.50
N ASN A 125 -5.48 3.18 -2.59
CA ASN A 125 -6.62 2.24 -2.45
C ASN A 125 -6.72 1.64 -1.03
N ARG A 126 -6.49 2.44 0.03
CA ARG A 126 -6.83 2.03 1.41
C ARG A 126 -7.63 3.06 2.20
N THR A 127 -8.10 4.10 1.55
CA THR A 127 -8.93 5.16 2.16
C THR A 127 -10.42 4.99 1.88
N GLU A 128 -10.83 4.16 0.91
CA GLU A 128 -12.26 3.94 0.59
C GLU A 128 -12.94 2.97 1.58
N ASP A 129 -12.19 2.11 2.28
CA ASP A 129 -12.75 1.27 3.37
C ASP A 129 -12.96 2.03 4.70
N ALA A 130 -12.44 3.26 4.83
CA ALA A 130 -12.61 4.08 6.04
C ALA A 130 -13.83 5.02 5.99
N THR A 131 -14.52 5.11 4.85
CA THR A 131 -15.69 5.99 4.67
C THR A 131 -17.02 5.24 4.55
N ASN A 132 -17.02 3.97 4.16
CA ASN A 132 -18.24 3.16 4.09
C ASN A 132 -18.71 2.52 5.42
N SER A 133 -18.02 2.78 6.54
CA SER A 133 -18.50 2.37 7.89
C SER A 133 -19.14 3.52 8.69
N LYS A 134 -19.37 4.70 8.08
CA LYS A 134 -20.05 5.82 8.76
C LYS A 134 -21.46 6.12 8.26
N GLU A 135 -21.90 5.56 7.12
CA GLU A 135 -23.26 5.78 6.60
C GLU A 135 -24.26 4.67 6.96
N ALA A 136 -23.85 3.62 7.69
CA ALA A 136 -24.75 2.58 8.20
C ALA A 136 -25.24 2.84 9.64
N ALA A 137 -25.15 4.08 10.14
CA ALA A 137 -25.60 4.46 11.49
C ALA A 137 -26.82 5.39 11.51
N ASP A 138 -27.40 5.73 10.36
CA ASP A 138 -28.64 6.49 10.26
C ASP A 138 -29.77 5.59 9.76
N GLU A 139 -30.26 4.69 10.62
CA GLU A 139 -31.66 4.24 10.57
C GLU A 139 -32.03 3.49 11.86
N ALA A 140 -32.80 4.17 12.72
CA ALA A 140 -33.90 3.68 13.59
C ALA A 140 -33.98 4.47 14.93
N PRO A 141 -35.13 4.49 15.62
CA PRO A 141 -36.13 5.55 15.51
C PRO A 141 -36.19 6.43 16.76
N THR A 142 -36.80 7.61 16.59
CA THR A 142 -37.17 8.58 17.63
C THR A 142 -37.76 7.96 18.91
N SER A 143 -37.15 8.24 20.06
CA SER A 143 -37.85 8.22 21.36
C SER A 143 -37.30 9.32 22.30
N LYS A 144 -38.22 9.86 23.11
CA LYS A 144 -38.17 11.15 23.85
C LYS A 144 -37.04 11.30 24.88
N PRO A 145 -36.67 12.53 25.28
CA PRO A 145 -35.61 12.76 26.26
C PRO A 145 -36.05 12.35 27.67
N VAL A 146 -35.19 11.60 28.36
CA VAL A 146 -35.34 11.25 29.79
C VAL A 146 -34.35 12.06 30.62
N ASP A 147 -34.89 12.62 31.70
CA ASP A 147 -34.34 13.57 32.68
C ASP A 147 -32.93 13.21 33.23
N PRO A 148 -31.99 14.18 33.38
CA PRO A 148 -30.60 13.93 33.75
C PRO A 148 -30.34 13.55 35.23
N ASN A 149 -31.35 13.43 36.09
CA ASN A 149 -31.11 13.32 37.55
C ASN A 149 -31.34 11.95 38.20
N SER A 150 -31.40 10.86 37.42
CA SER A 150 -31.59 9.51 37.95
C SER A 150 -30.46 8.57 37.54
N LYS A 151 -29.37 8.59 38.31
CA LYS A 151 -28.50 7.44 38.68
C LYS A 151 -27.13 7.89 39.18
N ARG A 152 -27.14 8.58 40.33
CA ARG A 152 -26.20 8.22 41.39
C ARG A 152 -26.48 6.75 41.76
N ASN A 153 -25.42 5.97 41.96
CA ASN A 153 -25.40 4.58 42.47
C ASN A 153 -25.52 3.41 41.48
N ILE A 154 -24.60 3.25 40.51
CA ILE A 154 -24.20 1.91 40.03
C ILE A 154 -22.71 1.90 39.64
N LEU A 155 -21.83 2.38 40.53
CA LEU A 155 -20.37 2.25 40.39
C LEU A 155 -19.72 2.19 41.78
N ARG A 156 -20.31 1.36 42.63
CA ARG A 156 -19.79 1.00 43.93
C ARG A 156 -20.17 -0.44 44.21
N GLU A 157 -19.48 -1.36 43.54
CA GLU A 157 -19.23 -2.74 43.93
C GLU A 157 -18.62 -3.48 42.75
N LYS A 158 -17.62 -4.32 43.03
CA LYS A 158 -16.78 -5.07 42.07
C LYS A 158 -15.68 -4.23 41.42
N PHE A 159 -14.70 -3.81 42.22
CA PHE A 159 -13.27 -4.05 42.00
C PHE A 159 -12.48 -3.34 43.12
N SER A 160 -12.48 -3.96 44.30
CA SER A 160 -11.46 -3.73 45.31
C SER A 160 -11.44 -4.91 46.27
N ARG A 161 -10.26 -5.53 46.34
CA ARG A 161 -9.77 -6.45 47.39
C ARG A 161 -10.01 -7.94 47.17
N THR A 162 -9.26 -8.51 46.23
CA THR A 162 -8.43 -9.68 46.53
C THR A 162 -7.04 -9.18 46.97
N GLY A 163 -6.61 -9.52 48.19
CA GLY A 163 -5.24 -9.30 48.64
C GLY A 163 -5.08 -9.08 50.16
N LYS A 164 -4.36 -10.04 50.79
CA LYS A 164 -3.72 -10.07 52.13
C LYS A 164 -4.58 -10.55 53.31
N GLU A 165 -4.32 -11.78 53.79
CA GLU A 165 -3.39 -12.14 54.91
C GLU A 165 -3.92 -11.52 56.22
N THR A 166 -4.38 -12.26 57.23
CA THR A 166 -3.90 -13.49 57.90
C THR A 166 -5.05 -14.19 58.62
#